data_AF-P0DQJ5-F1
#
_entry.id   AF-P0DQJ5-F1
#
_cell.length_a   1.000
_cell.length_b   1.000
_cell.length_c   1.000
_cell.angle_alpha   90.00
_cell.angle_beta   90.00
_cell.angle_gamma   90.00
#
_symmetry.space_group_name_H-M   'P 1'
#
loop_
_entity.id
_entity.type
_entity.pdbx_description
1 polymer ?
#
loop_
_entity_poly.entity_id
_entity_poly.type
_entity_poly.pdbx_seq_one_letter_code
_entity_poly.pdbx_strand_id
1 'polypeptide(L)' 'MKFSVLVFILGLVLLLALSSATEMEENARACGSFMWKCSERLPCCQEYVCSPQWKWCQNP' A
#
# COMPACT_ATOMS: atom_id res chain seq x y z
N MET A 1 26.06 25.52 -20.33
CA MET A 1 25.12 24.54 -20.93
C MET A 1 25.21 23.14 -20.30
N LYS A 2 26.38 22.57 -20.02
CA LYS A 2 26.54 21.17 -19.53
C LYS A 2 25.91 20.91 -18.13
N PHE A 3 26.07 21.82 -17.17
CA PHE A 3 25.49 21.67 -15.83
C PHE A 3 23.96 21.66 -15.82
N SER A 4 23.31 22.45 -16.68
CA SER A 4 21.85 22.55 -16.71
C SER A 4 21.19 21.23 -17.12
N VAL A 5 21.84 20.47 -18.00
CA VAL A 5 21.38 19.15 -18.42
C VAL A 5 21.46 18.15 -17.26
N LEU A 6 22.55 18.19 -16.48
CA LEU A 6 22.73 17.30 -15.33
C LEU A 6 21.66 17.53 -14.25
N VAL A 7 21.36 18.80 -13.94
CA VAL A 7 20.31 19.15 -12.95
C VAL A 7 18.94 18.65 -13.42
N PHE A 8 18.63 18.80 -14.71
CA PHE A 8 17.35 18.33 -15.26
C PHE A 8 17.21 16.80 -15.19
N ILE A 9 18.26 16.06 -15.52
CA ILE A 9 18.29 14.60 -15.41
C ILE A 9 18.10 14.17 -13.95
N LEU A 10 18.81 14.81 -13.01
CA LEU A 10 18.66 14.52 -11.58
C LEU A 10 17.23 14.78 -11.08
N GLY A 11 16.61 15.88 -11.50
CA GLY A 11 15.22 16.19 -11.17
C GLY A 11 14.23 15.15 -11.70
N LEU A 12 14.40 14.71 -12.95
CA LEU A 12 13.58 13.65 -13.55
C LEU A 12 13.72 12.33 -12.80
N VAL A 13 14.95 11.92 -12.47
CA VAL A 13 15.21 10.69 -11.70
C VAL A 13 14.55 10.75 -10.32
N LEU A 14 14.60 11.92 -9.66
CA LEU A 14 13.94 12.12 -8.37
C LEU A 14 12.41 12.01 -8.50
N LEU A 15 11.80 12.63 -9.51
CA LEU A 15 10.35 12.53 -9.76
C LEU A 15 9.89 11.10 -10.08
N LEU A 16 10.68 10.36 -10.85
CA LEU A 16 10.44 8.94 -11.15
C LEU A 16 10.53 8.09 -9.88
N ALA A 17 11.53 8.32 -9.04
CA ALA A 17 11.67 7.63 -7.76
C ALA A 17 10.49 7.91 -6.82
N LEU A 18 10.05 9.16 -6.72
CA LEU A 18 8.86 9.51 -5.92
C LEU A 18 7.59 8.86 -6.45
N SER A 19 7.38 8.86 -7.77
CA SER A 19 6.21 8.21 -8.38
C SER A 19 6.20 6.71 -8.09
N SER A 20 7.37 6.06 -8.21
CA SER A 20 7.50 4.65 -7.85
C SER A 20 7.23 4.38 -6.38
N ALA A 21 7.57 5.29 -5.46
CA ALA A 21 7.27 5.10 -4.04
C ALA A 21 5.75 5.23 -3.75
N THR A 22 5.06 6.12 -4.46
CA THR A 22 3.62 6.33 -4.29
C THR A 22 2.77 5.24 -4.94
N GLU A 23 3.26 4.59 -6.00
CA GLU A 23 2.52 3.54 -6.71
C GLU A 23 2.61 2.16 -6.02
N MET A 24 3.51 2.00 -5.04
CA MET A 24 3.76 0.71 -4.40
C MET A 24 2.79 0.38 -3.24
N GLU A 25 1.90 1.30 -2.87
CA GLU A 25 0.96 1.07 -1.76
C GLU A 25 -0.46 0.69 -2.22
N GLU A 26 -0.84 0.93 -3.48
CA GLU A 26 -2.25 0.79 -3.89
C GLU A 26 -2.64 -0.60 -4.47
N ASN A 27 -1.67 -1.48 -4.75
CA ASN A 27 -1.93 -2.76 -5.43
C ASN A 27 -1.52 -4.04 -4.71
N ALA A 28 -0.95 -3.96 -3.50
CA ALA A 28 -0.98 -5.10 -2.60
C ALA A 28 -2.41 -5.16 -2.05
N ARG A 29 -3.20 -6.17 -2.43
CA ARG A 29 -4.55 -6.38 -1.88
C ARG A 29 -4.44 -6.42 -0.35
N ALA A 30 -4.66 -5.28 0.29
CA ALA A 30 -4.49 -5.12 1.72
C ALA A 30 -5.41 -6.13 2.40
N CYS A 31 -4.86 -6.91 3.31
CA CYS A 31 -5.64 -7.76 4.17
C CYS A 31 -5.85 -7.05 5.51
N GLY A 32 -7.00 -7.27 6.16
CA GLY A 32 -7.31 -6.66 7.44
C GLY A 32 -6.47 -7.24 8.58
N SER A 33 -5.88 -6.37 9.39
CA SER A 33 -5.19 -6.73 10.64
C SER A 33 -6.16 -6.90 11.81
N PHE A 34 -5.68 -7.32 12.98
CA PHE A 34 -6.49 -7.45 14.19
C PHE A 34 -7.36 -6.20 14.45
N MET A 35 -8.63 -6.42 14.77
CA MET A 35 -9.69 -5.41 14.98
C MET A 35 -10.03 -4.53 13.77
N TRP A 36 -9.50 -4.81 12.58
CA TRP A 36 -9.93 -4.12 11.37
C TRP A 36 -11.26 -4.64 10.86
N LYS A 37 -12.06 -3.76 10.27
CA LYS A 37 -13.33 -4.14 9.66
C LYS A 37 -13.07 -5.06 8.45
N CYS A 38 -13.69 -6.24 8.45
CA CYS A 38 -13.60 -7.18 7.35
C CYS A 38 -14.83 -7.10 6.43
N SER A 39 -14.59 -7.30 5.14
CA SER A 39 -15.62 -7.39 4.11
C SER A 39 -15.16 -8.30 2.98
N GLU A 40 -16.06 -8.67 2.06
CA GLU A 40 -15.66 -9.42 0.86
C GLU A 40 -14.58 -8.70 0.03
N ARG A 41 -14.55 -7.36 0.10
CA ARG A 41 -13.54 -6.52 -0.58
C ARG A 41 -12.24 -6.37 0.21
N LEU A 42 -12.28 -6.61 1.52
CA LEU A 42 -11.13 -6.49 2.42
C LEU A 42 -11.10 -7.72 3.35
N PRO A 43 -10.58 -8.86 2.88
CA PRO A 43 -10.46 -10.06 3.69
C PRO A 43 -9.44 -9.84 4.81
N CYS A 44 -9.59 -10.56 5.91
CA CYS A 44 -8.57 -10.59 6.97
C CYS A 44 -7.27 -11.22 6.46
N CYS A 45 -6.13 -10.84 7.06
CA CYS A 45 -4.87 -11.53 6.81
C CYS A 45 -4.96 -12.99 7.28
N GLN A 46 -4.10 -13.87 6.75
CA GLN A 46 -4.15 -15.31 7.01
C GLN A 46 -4.12 -15.70 8.51
N GLU A 47 -3.63 -14.81 9.36
CA GLU A 47 -3.53 -14.98 10.81
C GLU A 47 -4.84 -14.66 11.57
N TYR A 48 -5.85 -14.10 10.88
CA TYR A 48 -7.09 -13.63 11.47
C TYR A 48 -8.32 -14.15 10.74
N VAL A 49 -9.42 -14.35 11.48
CA VAL A 49 -10.74 -14.70 10.95
C VAL A 49 -11.70 -13.52 11.06
N CYS A 50 -12.58 -13.38 10.07
CA CYS A 50 -13.62 -12.37 10.10
C CYS A 50 -14.75 -12.79 11.05
N SER A 51 -14.94 -12.05 12.13
CA SER A 51 -15.99 -12.32 13.11
C SER A 51 -17.38 -12.21 12.45
N PRO A 52 -18.21 -13.26 12.49
CA PRO A 52 -19.53 -13.22 11.87
C PRO A 52 -20.47 -12.23 12.57
N GLN A 53 -20.31 -12.06 13.88
CA GLN A 53 -21.11 -11.15 14.71
C GLN A 53 -20.67 -9.70 14.57
N TRP A 54 -19.36 -9.43 14.66
CA TRP A 54 -18.85 -8.07 14.78
C TRP A 54 -18.29 -7.46 13.49
N LYS A 55 -18.05 -8.29 12.47
CA LYS A 55 -17.47 -7.87 11.18
C LYS A 55 -16.11 -7.20 11.31
N TRP A 56 -15.29 -7.66 12.26
CA TRP A 56 -13.86 -7.34 12.34
C TRP A 56 -12.98 -8.60 12.33
N CYS A 57 -11.72 -8.43 11.96
CA CYS A 57 -10.70 -9.45 12.01
C CYS A 57 -10.29 -9.71 13.47
N GLN A 58 -10.38 -10.96 13.90
CA GLN A 58 -9.99 -11.42 15.22
C GLN A 58 -9.08 -12.63 15.10
N ASN A 59 -8.43 -13.02 16.20
CA ASN A 59 -7.77 -14.32 16.27
C ASN A 59 -8.79 -15.44 15.94
N PRO A 60 -8.34 -16.53 15.29
CA PRO A 60 -9.18 -17.67 14.91
C PRO A 60 -10.06 -18.21 16.03
#